data_AF-A0A559U106-F1
#
_entry.id   AF-A0A559U106-F1
#
_cell.length_a   1.000
_cell.length_b   1.000
_cell.length_c   1.000
_cell.angle_alpha   90.00
_cell.angle_beta   90.00
_cell.angle_gamma   90.00
#
_symmetry.space_group_name_H-M   'P 1'
#
loop_
_entity.id
_entity.type
_entity.pdbx_description
1 polymer ?
#
loop_
_entity_poly.entity_id
_entity_poly.type
_entity_poly.pdbx_seq_one_letter_code
_entity_poly.pdbx_strand_id
1 'polypeptide(L)'
;MSTLTWAPAGRRLRALARAELALLGRNRGVVLTALVMPLALPFSVRPALDQIDLKKEGLSVGAVMMTAAVGFSFLFAVYTSLVNAYVARREELVLKRLRTGELSDAEILTGTALPAVGIGLAQSLLLCAGCAVLLHTGAPKAPYLTLLGLVAGLVLSAALAALTASVTRSVESGQVTALPLVLFSMIGSGIAIPTEVLPDRLASVCELLPLSPAIRLVRAGWTGQLSTYEVLGAVATTLAWTVVAVFAVRRWFRWEPRR
;
A
#
# COMPACT_ATOMS: atom_id res chain seq x y z
N MET A 1 -34.51 14.63 -29.25
CA MET A 1 -34.28 13.30 -28.63
C MET A 1 -32.82 12.95 -28.83
N SER A 2 -31.94 13.31 -27.89
CA SER A 2 -30.49 13.09 -28.02
C SER A 2 -30.11 11.80 -27.30
N THR A 3 -29.66 10.82 -28.07
CA THR A 3 -29.16 9.53 -27.60
C THR A 3 -27.85 9.74 -26.83
N LEU A 4 -27.94 9.83 -25.50
CA LEU A 4 -26.78 9.73 -24.61
C LEU A 4 -26.24 8.30 -24.67
N THR A 5 -25.26 8.09 -25.54
CA THR A 5 -24.52 6.83 -25.62
C THR A 5 -23.65 6.70 -24.36
N TRP A 6 -24.20 6.02 -23.36
CA TRP A 6 -23.53 5.71 -22.11
C TRP A 6 -22.25 4.93 -22.38
N ALA A 7 -21.10 5.58 -22.22
CA ALA A 7 -19.83 4.87 -22.27
C ALA A 7 -19.78 3.83 -21.14
N PRO A 8 -19.36 2.58 -21.42
CA PRO A 8 -19.33 1.49 -20.43
C PRO A 8 -18.50 1.89 -19.21
N ALA A 9 -18.85 1.41 -18.01
CA ALA A 9 -18.24 1.81 -16.73
C ALA A 9 -16.70 1.86 -16.76
N GLY A 10 -16.06 0.91 -17.47
CA GLY A 10 -14.61 0.88 -17.67
C GLY A 10 -14.02 2.05 -18.47
N ARG A 11 -14.80 2.74 -19.30
CA ARG A 11 -14.37 3.95 -20.04
C ARG A 11 -14.42 5.19 -19.15
N ARG A 12 -15.36 5.26 -18.20
CA ARG A 12 -15.46 6.35 -17.21
C ARG A 12 -14.39 6.23 -16.14
N LEU A 13 -14.15 5.01 -15.63
CA LEU A 13 -13.00 4.74 -14.76
C LEU A 13 -11.68 5.09 -15.45
N ARG A 14 -11.51 4.73 -16.73
CA ARG A 14 -10.33 5.10 -17.51
C ARG A 14 -10.20 6.61 -17.73
N ALA A 15 -11.32 7.31 -17.92
CA ALA A 15 -11.31 8.77 -18.07
C ALA A 15 -10.93 9.47 -16.76
N LEU A 16 -11.47 9.02 -15.63
CA LEU A 16 -11.13 9.53 -14.30
C LEU A 16 -9.67 9.24 -13.94
N ALA A 17 -9.21 8.00 -14.18
CA ALA A 17 -7.82 7.63 -13.98
C ALA A 17 -6.88 8.43 -14.88
N ARG A 18 -7.26 8.69 -16.14
CA ARG A 18 -6.50 9.59 -17.04
C ARG A 18 -6.49 11.03 -16.57
N ALA A 19 -7.60 11.54 -16.04
CA ALA A 19 -7.68 12.90 -15.52
C ALA A 19 -6.78 13.07 -14.28
N GLU A 20 -6.81 12.12 -13.35
CA GLU A 20 -5.93 12.07 -12.18
C GLU A 20 -4.45 11.93 -12.58
N LEU A 21 -4.13 11.02 -13.52
CA LEU A 21 -2.78 10.87 -14.07
C LEU A 21 -2.29 12.11 -14.80
N ALA A 22 -3.17 12.82 -15.52
CA ALA A 22 -2.84 14.07 -16.18
C ALA A 22 -2.63 15.21 -15.18
N LEU A 23 -3.42 15.27 -14.10
CA LEU A 23 -3.25 16.23 -13.00
C LEU A 23 -1.95 15.99 -12.23
N LEU A 24 -1.61 14.73 -11.95
CA LEU A 24 -0.33 14.33 -11.38
C LEU A 24 0.84 14.70 -12.31
N GLY A 25 0.77 14.29 -13.59
CA GLY A 25 1.83 14.60 -14.57
C GLY A 25 2.05 16.10 -14.78
N ARG A 26 1.00 16.91 -14.61
CA ARG A 26 1.08 18.37 -14.70
C ARG A 26 1.60 19.02 -13.42
N ASN A 27 1.40 18.39 -12.26
CA ASN A 27 1.92 18.87 -10.99
C ASN A 27 3.26 18.18 -10.65
N ARG A 28 4.31 18.59 -11.36
CA ARG A 28 5.67 18.06 -11.19
C ARG A 28 6.14 18.09 -9.74
N GLY A 29 5.74 19.08 -8.94
CA GLY A 29 6.06 19.15 -7.51
C GLY A 29 5.44 18.00 -6.71
N VAL A 30 4.18 17.66 -6.97
CA VAL A 30 3.51 16.53 -6.31
C VAL A 30 4.10 15.19 -6.74
N VAL A 31 4.43 15.02 -8.02
CA VAL A 31 5.10 13.79 -8.50
C VAL A 31 6.50 13.67 -7.90
N LEU A 32 7.27 14.75 -7.89
CA LEU A 32 8.62 14.74 -7.33
C LEU A 32 8.58 14.47 -5.83
N THR A 33 7.64 15.07 -5.09
CA THR A 33 7.50 14.83 -3.65
C THR A 33 6.98 13.40 -3.39
N ALA A 34 5.96 12.94 -4.11
CA ALA A 34 5.40 11.59 -3.96
C ALA A 34 6.38 10.47 -4.32
N LEU A 35 7.31 10.74 -5.24
CA LEU A 35 8.34 9.79 -5.63
C LEU A 35 9.58 9.88 -4.72
N VAL A 36 10.07 11.09 -4.43
CA VAL A 36 11.32 11.33 -3.71
C VAL A 36 11.20 11.06 -2.21
N MET A 37 10.12 11.50 -1.55
CA MET A 37 9.99 11.32 -0.09
C MET A 37 10.00 9.83 0.32
N PRO A 38 9.18 8.97 -0.32
CA PRO A 38 9.19 7.54 -0.01
C PRO A 38 10.45 6.82 -0.49
N LEU A 39 11.22 7.41 -1.43
CA LEU A 39 12.56 6.93 -1.77
C LEU A 39 13.58 7.30 -0.68
N ALA A 40 13.53 8.53 -0.17
CA ALA A 40 14.49 9.08 0.77
C ALA A 40 14.42 8.41 2.15
N LEU A 41 13.21 8.05 2.61
CA LEU A 41 12.99 7.43 3.92
C LEU A 41 13.73 6.08 4.10
N PRO A 42 13.67 5.12 3.14
CA PRO A 42 14.52 3.93 3.15
C PRO A 42 16.03 4.24 3.25
N PHE A 43 16.53 5.28 2.57
CA PHE A 43 17.94 5.68 2.67
C PHE A 43 18.27 6.31 4.02
N SER A 44 17.32 7.01 4.66
CA SER A 44 17.50 7.60 5.98
C SER A 44 17.63 6.56 7.09
N VAL A 45 17.04 5.37 6.94
CA VAL A 45 17.19 4.28 7.92
C VAL A 45 18.44 3.45 7.70
N ARG A 46 19.19 3.69 6.61
CA ARG A 46 20.42 2.97 6.27
C ARG A 46 21.51 3.07 7.36
N PRO A 47 21.79 4.24 7.97
CA PRO A 47 22.77 4.35 9.05
C PRO A 47 22.37 3.57 10.31
N ALA A 48 21.06 3.46 10.59
CA ALA A 48 20.55 2.65 11.69
C ALA A 48 20.71 1.15 11.41
N LEU A 49 20.59 0.74 10.14
CA LEU A 49 20.87 -0.64 9.71
C LEU A 49 22.37 -0.96 9.72
N ASP A 50 23.25 -0.01 9.39
CA ASP A 50 24.71 -0.23 9.47
C ASP A 50 25.20 -0.45 10.92
N GLN A 51 24.45 -0.01 11.93
CA GLN A 51 24.69 -0.33 13.34
C GLN A 51 24.25 -1.76 13.73
N ILE A 52 23.38 -2.37 12.94
CA ILE A 52 22.93 -3.76 13.11
C ILE A 52 23.85 -4.65 12.27
N ASP A 53 24.43 -5.67 12.89
CA ASP A 53 25.37 -6.55 12.23
C ASP A 53 24.64 -7.55 11.31
N LEU A 54 24.02 -7.06 10.23
CA LEU A 54 23.17 -7.83 9.29
C LEU A 54 23.88 -9.05 8.68
N LYS A 55 25.22 -9.01 8.63
CA LYS A 55 26.05 -10.14 8.18
C LYS A 55 26.02 -11.31 9.16
N LYS A 56 25.83 -11.08 10.47
CA LYS A 56 25.68 -12.16 11.48
C LYS A 56 24.35 -12.90 11.34
N GLU A 57 23.30 -12.22 10.85
CA GLU A 57 21.96 -12.77 10.60
C GLU A 57 21.77 -13.31 9.17
N GLY A 58 22.83 -13.32 8.34
CA GLY A 58 22.75 -13.80 6.95
C GLY A 58 21.92 -12.93 6.01
N LEU A 59 21.57 -11.70 6.42
CA LEU A 59 20.74 -10.77 5.65
C LEU A 59 21.59 -9.86 4.76
N SER A 60 21.19 -9.71 3.49
CA SER A 60 21.81 -8.72 2.62
C SER A 60 21.20 -7.33 2.84
N VAL A 61 22.07 -6.31 2.96
CA VAL A 61 21.64 -4.90 3.07
C VAL A 61 20.69 -4.53 1.92
N GLY A 62 20.93 -5.09 0.72
CA GLY A 62 20.06 -4.88 -0.44
C GLY A 62 18.64 -5.45 -0.27
N ALA A 63 18.49 -6.66 0.29
CA ALA A 63 17.19 -7.25 0.52
C ALA A 63 16.40 -6.49 1.59
N VAL A 64 17.05 -6.04 2.67
CA VAL A 64 16.41 -5.23 3.72
C VAL A 64 15.99 -3.87 3.18
N MET A 65 16.85 -3.19 2.42
CA MET A 65 16.50 -1.90 1.81
C MET A 65 15.35 -2.00 0.80
N MET A 66 15.31 -3.06 0.01
CA MET A 66 14.19 -3.30 -0.90
C MET A 66 12.88 -3.55 -0.13
N THR A 67 12.96 -4.37 0.91
CA THR A 67 11.81 -4.69 1.78
C THR A 67 11.26 -3.41 2.44
N ALA A 68 12.15 -2.56 2.94
CA ALA A 68 11.81 -1.25 3.49
C ALA A 68 11.14 -0.38 2.42
N ALA A 69 11.75 -0.22 1.25
CA ALA A 69 11.23 0.61 0.16
C ALA A 69 9.80 0.22 -0.25
N VAL A 70 9.53 -1.08 -0.41
CA VAL A 70 8.20 -1.58 -0.76
C VAL A 70 7.20 -1.35 0.39
N GLY A 71 7.60 -1.59 1.64
CA GLY A 71 6.78 -1.28 2.80
C GLY A 71 6.42 0.20 2.92
N PHE A 72 7.38 1.10 2.68
CA PHE A 72 7.15 2.55 2.62
C PHE A 72 6.19 2.93 1.49
N SER A 73 6.27 2.27 0.32
CA SER A 73 5.31 2.49 -0.77
C SER A 73 3.88 2.09 -0.36
N PHE A 74 3.70 0.93 0.28
CA PHE A 74 2.39 0.51 0.77
C PHE A 74 1.78 1.50 1.77
N LEU A 75 2.60 1.97 2.72
CA LEU A 75 2.13 2.88 3.77
C LEU A 75 1.91 4.31 3.27
N PHE A 76 2.86 4.89 2.55
CA PHE A 76 2.82 6.31 2.21
C PHE A 76 2.27 6.60 0.81
N ALA A 77 2.55 5.75 -0.18
CA ALA A 77 2.06 6.00 -1.54
C ALA A 77 0.60 5.56 -1.69
N VAL A 78 0.19 4.51 -0.97
CA VAL A 78 -1.13 3.89 -1.14
C VAL A 78 -2.01 4.18 0.07
N TYR A 79 -1.63 3.73 1.26
CA TYR A 79 -2.49 3.80 2.44
C TYR A 79 -2.82 5.25 2.85
N THR A 80 -1.82 6.09 3.15
CA THR A 80 -2.09 7.48 3.57
C THR A 80 -2.72 8.32 2.46
N SER A 81 -2.26 8.13 1.21
CA SER A 81 -2.84 8.77 0.03
C SER A 81 -4.33 8.44 -0.12
N LEU A 82 -4.71 7.17 0.04
CA LEU A 82 -6.10 6.75 -0.04
C LEU A 82 -6.95 7.22 1.14
N VAL A 83 -6.40 7.23 2.37
CA VAL A 83 -7.09 7.80 3.52
C VAL A 83 -7.45 9.26 3.23
N ASN A 84 -6.50 10.05 2.74
CA ASN A 84 -6.74 11.46 2.38
C ASN A 84 -7.76 11.59 1.25
N ALA A 85 -7.64 10.79 0.19
CA ALA A 85 -8.56 10.83 -0.94
C ALA A 85 -10.01 10.47 -0.54
N TYR A 86 -10.19 9.43 0.28
CA TYR A 86 -11.51 9.03 0.77
C TYR A 86 -12.13 10.07 1.69
N VAL A 87 -11.34 10.66 2.58
CA VAL A 87 -11.84 11.66 3.53
C VAL A 87 -12.17 12.97 2.80
N ALA A 88 -11.31 13.44 1.90
CA ALA A 88 -11.56 14.64 1.10
C ALA A 88 -12.82 14.50 0.23
N ARG A 89 -12.97 13.38 -0.50
CA ARG A 89 -14.17 13.13 -1.33
C ARG A 89 -15.45 12.95 -0.52
N ARG A 90 -15.34 12.55 0.76
CA ARG A 90 -16.47 12.48 1.69
C ARG A 90 -16.86 13.86 2.20
N GLU A 91 -15.90 14.72 2.51
CA GLU A 91 -16.14 16.13 2.88
C GLU A 91 -16.77 16.92 1.73
N GLU A 92 -16.28 16.74 0.51
CA GLU A 92 -16.81 17.38 -0.70
C GLU A 92 -18.16 16.83 -1.17
N LEU A 93 -18.73 15.85 -0.46
CA LEU A 93 -19.98 15.15 -0.79
C LEU A 93 -19.99 14.46 -2.17
N VAL A 94 -18.82 14.29 -2.79
CA VAL A 94 -18.65 13.63 -4.09
C VAL A 94 -19.15 12.19 -4.02
N LEU A 95 -18.86 11.47 -2.93
CA LEU A 95 -19.35 10.10 -2.72
C LEU A 95 -20.88 10.03 -2.69
N LYS A 96 -21.56 11.04 -2.13
CA LYS A 96 -23.02 11.09 -2.07
C LYS A 96 -23.64 11.35 -3.45
N ARG A 97 -23.03 12.22 -4.25
CA ARG A 97 -23.42 12.48 -5.66
C ARG A 97 -23.23 11.25 -6.55
N LEU A 98 -22.18 10.46 -6.32
CA LEU A 98 -21.96 9.21 -7.05
C LEU A 98 -22.97 8.12 -6.66
N ARG A 99 -23.40 8.08 -5.40
CA ARG A 99 -24.42 7.16 -4.89
C ARG A 99 -25.85 7.49 -5.35
N THR A 100 -26.11 8.75 -5.71
CA THR A 100 -27.37 9.13 -6.37
C THR A 100 -27.44 8.72 -7.85
N GLY A 101 -26.34 8.17 -8.40
CA GLY A 101 -26.34 7.48 -9.70
C GLY A 101 -26.62 5.98 -9.57
N GLU A 102 -26.45 5.23 -10.66
CA GLU A 102 -26.65 3.76 -10.70
C GLU A 102 -25.45 2.94 -10.17
N LEU A 103 -24.43 3.60 -9.61
CA LEU A 103 -23.20 2.94 -9.17
C LEU A 103 -23.38 2.25 -7.83
N SER A 104 -22.91 1.00 -7.73
CA SER A 104 -22.88 0.28 -6.46
C SER A 104 -21.82 0.85 -5.50
N ASP A 105 -22.07 0.72 -4.20
CA ASP A 105 -21.15 1.16 -3.14
C ASP A 105 -19.72 0.59 -3.31
N ALA A 106 -19.60 -0.64 -3.85
CA ALA A 106 -18.33 -1.28 -4.13
C ALA A 106 -17.61 -0.67 -5.35
N GLU A 107 -18.33 -0.30 -6.40
CA GLU A 107 -17.76 0.35 -7.60
C GLU A 107 -17.23 1.75 -7.29
N ILE A 108 -17.90 2.48 -6.38
CA ILE A 108 -17.45 3.81 -5.96
C ILE A 108 -16.12 3.72 -5.19
N LEU A 109 -16.03 2.78 -4.25
CA LEU A 109 -14.82 2.58 -3.43
C LEU A 109 -13.65 2.07 -4.27
N THR A 110 -13.89 1.06 -5.11
CA THR A 110 -12.86 0.49 -6.01
C THR A 110 -12.44 1.48 -7.09
N GLY A 111 -13.37 2.24 -7.65
CA GLY A 111 -13.08 3.28 -8.63
C GLY A 111 -12.26 4.45 -8.07
N THR A 112 -12.41 4.74 -6.77
CA THR A 112 -11.56 5.71 -6.06
C THR A 112 -10.21 5.11 -5.67
N ALA A 113 -10.14 3.80 -5.39
CA ALA A 113 -8.90 3.11 -5.07
C ALA A 113 -7.96 2.97 -6.29
N LEU A 114 -8.53 2.78 -7.47
CA LEU A 114 -7.81 2.37 -8.68
C LEU A 114 -6.66 3.33 -9.09
N PRO A 115 -6.84 4.67 -9.07
CA PRO A 115 -5.74 5.59 -9.35
C PRO A 115 -4.59 5.48 -8.33
N ALA A 116 -4.90 5.43 -7.04
CA ALA A 116 -3.88 5.36 -6.00
C ALA A 116 -3.13 4.03 -5.99
N VAL A 117 -3.85 2.92 -6.23
CA VAL A 117 -3.24 1.59 -6.40
C VAL A 117 -2.34 1.57 -7.65
N GLY A 118 -2.77 2.18 -8.75
CA GLY A 118 -1.95 2.29 -9.97
C GLY A 118 -0.66 3.08 -9.76
N ILE A 119 -0.75 4.20 -9.04
CA ILE A 119 0.43 5.01 -8.67
C ILE A 119 1.33 4.22 -7.72
N GLY A 120 0.75 3.58 -6.70
CA GLY A 120 1.48 2.74 -5.75
C GLY A 120 2.20 1.58 -6.41
N LEU A 121 1.57 0.93 -7.39
CA LEU A 121 2.18 -0.13 -8.18
C LEU A 121 3.35 0.39 -9.02
N ALA A 122 3.14 1.49 -9.75
CA ALA A 122 4.21 2.11 -10.55
C ALA A 122 5.39 2.52 -9.67
N GLN A 123 5.11 3.13 -8.51
CA GLN A 123 6.12 3.53 -7.54
C GLN A 123 6.85 2.33 -6.93
N SER A 124 6.13 1.27 -6.55
CA SER A 124 6.74 0.05 -6.05
C SER A 124 7.66 -0.61 -7.08
N LEU A 125 7.24 -0.67 -8.35
CA LEU A 125 8.06 -1.22 -9.44
C LEU A 125 9.30 -0.37 -9.70
N LEU A 126 9.18 0.96 -9.69
CA LEU A 126 10.30 1.88 -9.81
C LEU A 126 11.28 1.72 -8.65
N LEU A 127 10.78 1.53 -7.42
CA LEU A 127 11.60 1.27 -6.24
C LEU A 127 12.35 -0.06 -6.36
N CYS A 128 11.66 -1.14 -6.74
CA CYS A 128 12.30 -2.44 -6.98
C CYS A 128 13.39 -2.34 -8.05
N ALA A 129 13.13 -1.65 -9.17
CA ALA A 129 14.11 -1.44 -10.24
C ALA A 129 15.29 -0.58 -9.78
N GLY A 130 15.02 0.51 -9.05
CA GLY A 130 16.04 1.39 -8.48
C GLY A 130 16.94 0.65 -7.49
N CYS A 131 16.37 -0.14 -6.59
CA CYS A 131 17.12 -0.99 -5.67
C CYS A 131 17.93 -2.07 -6.41
N ALA A 132 17.39 -2.67 -7.48
CA ALA A 132 18.10 -3.65 -8.30
C ALA A 132 19.38 -3.06 -8.92
N VAL A 133 19.27 -1.85 -9.46
CA VAL A 133 20.37 -1.13 -10.14
C VAL A 133 21.38 -0.54 -9.14
N LEU A 134 20.90 0.20 -8.13
CA LEU A 134 21.76 0.93 -7.18
C LEU A 134 22.49 0.01 -6.19
N LEU A 135 21.85 -1.09 -5.78
CA LEU A 135 22.41 -2.02 -4.77
C LEU A 135 23.04 -3.27 -5.41
N HIS A 136 23.09 -3.36 -6.74
CA HIS A 136 23.61 -4.51 -7.49
C HIS A 136 23.01 -5.85 -7.02
N THR A 137 21.77 -5.84 -6.54
CA THR A 137 21.11 -7.04 -5.99
C THR A 137 20.70 -8.04 -7.06
N GLY A 138 20.81 -7.67 -8.34
CA GLY A 138 20.39 -8.49 -9.47
C GLY A 138 18.88 -8.49 -9.67
N ALA A 139 18.43 -9.16 -10.73
CA ALA A 139 17.01 -9.37 -11.00
C ALA A 139 16.40 -10.33 -9.94
N PRO A 140 15.10 -10.19 -9.61
CA PRO A 140 14.42 -11.13 -8.73
C PRO A 140 14.56 -12.56 -9.25
N LYS A 141 14.96 -13.49 -8.38
CA LYS A 141 15.03 -14.92 -8.72
C LYS A 141 13.64 -15.50 -9.03
N ALA A 142 12.61 -14.98 -8.37
CA ALA A 142 11.22 -15.38 -8.51
C ALA A 142 10.30 -14.15 -8.66
N PRO A 143 10.27 -13.49 -9.83
CA PRO A 143 9.50 -12.25 -10.05
C PRO A 143 7.99 -12.42 -9.79
N TYR A 144 7.47 -13.63 -9.96
CA TYR A 144 6.05 -13.94 -9.71
C TYR A 144 5.68 -13.79 -8.22
N LEU A 145 6.57 -14.14 -7.29
CA LEU A 145 6.35 -13.96 -5.85
C LEU A 145 6.37 -12.47 -5.48
N THR A 146 7.30 -11.71 -6.08
CA THR A 146 7.35 -10.26 -5.88
C THR A 146 6.06 -9.60 -6.36
N LEU A 147 5.59 -9.95 -7.56
CA LEU A 147 4.35 -9.40 -8.11
C LEU A 147 3.15 -9.78 -7.23
N LEU A 148 3.08 -11.01 -6.76
CA LEU A 148 2.03 -11.48 -5.87
C LEU A 148 2.02 -10.71 -4.55
N GLY A 149 3.19 -10.52 -3.92
CA GLY A 149 3.34 -9.75 -2.69
C GLY A 149 2.98 -8.27 -2.88
N LEU A 150 3.36 -7.67 -4.02
CA LEU A 150 2.96 -6.31 -4.38
C LEU A 150 1.45 -6.17 -4.51
N VAL A 151 0.81 -7.04 -5.28
CA VAL A 151 -0.66 -6.98 -5.47
C VAL A 151 -1.38 -7.20 -4.14
N ALA A 152 -0.95 -8.20 -3.36
CA ALA A 152 -1.53 -8.51 -2.05
C ALA A 152 -1.39 -7.33 -1.07
N GLY A 153 -0.20 -6.73 -0.98
CA GLY A 153 0.06 -5.56 -0.14
C GLY A 153 -0.71 -4.32 -0.56
N LEU A 154 -0.84 -4.06 -1.86
CA LEU A 154 -1.61 -2.94 -2.41
C LEU A 154 -3.11 -3.07 -2.10
N VAL A 155 -3.68 -4.25 -2.34
CA VAL A 155 -5.10 -4.54 -2.07
C VAL A 155 -5.40 -4.38 -0.58
N LEU A 156 -4.54 -4.94 0.27
CA LEU A 156 -4.71 -4.85 1.71
C LEU A 156 -4.57 -3.40 2.20
N SER A 157 -3.59 -2.66 1.70
CA SER A 157 -3.39 -1.24 2.03
C SER A 157 -4.59 -0.40 1.64
N ALA A 158 -5.19 -0.66 0.48
CA ALA A 158 -6.42 0.01 0.05
C ALA A 158 -7.61 -0.33 0.95
N ALA A 159 -7.76 -1.59 1.36
CA ALA A 159 -8.81 -2.01 2.28
C ALA A 159 -8.66 -1.38 3.67
N LEU A 160 -7.43 -1.33 4.20
CA LEU A 160 -7.10 -0.67 5.46
C LEU A 160 -7.33 0.85 5.36
N ALA A 161 -6.99 1.47 4.23
CA ALA A 161 -7.23 2.90 4.02
C ALA A 161 -8.72 3.23 4.04
N ALA A 162 -9.55 2.43 3.38
CA ALA A 162 -11.00 2.58 3.42
C ALA A 162 -11.56 2.39 4.86
N LEU A 163 -10.99 1.44 5.61
CA LEU A 163 -11.36 1.21 7.01
C LEU A 163 -11.00 2.42 7.89
N THR A 164 -9.78 2.93 7.79
CA THR A 164 -9.34 4.11 8.55
C THR A 164 -10.19 5.33 8.18
N ALA A 165 -10.41 5.56 6.88
CA ALA A 165 -11.26 6.66 6.39
C ALA A 165 -12.71 6.57 6.90
N SER A 166 -13.21 5.38 7.24
CA SER A 166 -14.54 5.20 7.82
C SER A 166 -14.68 5.77 9.25
N VAL A 167 -13.56 5.83 9.99
CA VAL A 167 -13.49 6.30 11.38
C VAL A 167 -13.01 7.75 11.43
N THR A 168 -12.18 8.18 10.49
CA THR A 168 -11.67 9.55 10.35
C THR A 168 -12.80 10.55 10.07
N ARG A 169 -12.68 11.74 10.66
CA ARG A 169 -13.67 12.83 10.51
C ARG A 169 -13.27 13.85 9.45
N SER A 170 -12.01 14.30 9.48
CA SER A 170 -11.48 15.30 8.56
C SER A 170 -10.13 14.93 7.96
N VAL A 171 -9.76 15.58 6.84
CA VAL A 171 -8.47 15.32 6.16
C VAL A 171 -7.29 15.55 7.12
N GLU A 172 -7.39 16.60 7.93
CA GLU A 172 -6.38 16.94 8.95
C GLU A 172 -6.29 15.84 10.03
N SER A 173 -7.43 15.33 10.52
CA SER A 173 -7.45 14.19 11.45
C SER A 173 -7.02 12.87 10.78
N GLY A 174 -7.05 12.79 9.44
CA GLY A 174 -6.66 11.61 8.67
C GLY A 174 -5.19 11.28 8.84
N GLN A 175 -4.33 12.29 8.91
CA GLN A 175 -2.91 12.09 9.18
C GLN A 175 -2.69 11.52 10.58
N VAL A 176 -3.41 12.04 11.58
CA VAL A 176 -3.30 11.58 12.97
C VAL A 176 -3.86 10.17 13.15
N THR A 177 -4.98 9.85 12.50
CA THR A 177 -5.63 8.53 12.62
C THR A 177 -4.88 7.46 11.83
N ALA A 178 -4.19 7.84 10.75
CA ALA A 178 -3.34 6.93 9.98
C ALA A 178 -2.03 6.60 10.71
N LEU A 179 -1.53 7.51 11.54
CA LEU A 179 -0.21 7.42 12.18
C LEU A 179 0.00 6.16 13.02
N PRO A 180 -0.95 5.72 13.89
CA PRO A 180 -0.77 4.50 14.68
C PRO A 180 -0.54 3.28 13.79
N LEU A 181 -1.37 3.11 12.75
CA LEU A 181 -1.24 1.96 11.84
C LEU A 181 0.10 1.99 11.09
N VAL A 182 0.53 3.18 10.65
CA VAL A 182 1.83 3.37 10.00
C VAL A 182 2.96 2.97 10.95
N LEU A 183 2.97 3.49 12.18
CA LEU A 183 4.01 3.18 13.17
C LEU A 183 4.04 1.69 13.55
N PHE A 184 2.87 1.09 13.81
CA PHE A 184 2.77 -0.34 14.11
C PHE A 184 3.26 -1.20 12.95
N SER A 185 2.91 -0.85 11.71
CA SER A 185 3.38 -1.58 10.53
C SER A 185 4.86 -1.36 10.27
N MET A 186 5.38 -0.16 10.51
CA MET A 186 6.81 0.13 10.34
C MET A 186 7.67 -0.69 11.30
N ILE A 187 7.28 -0.77 12.56
CA ILE A 187 8.01 -1.49 13.60
C ILE A 187 7.80 -2.99 13.45
N GLY A 188 6.57 -3.43 13.20
CA GLY A 188 6.22 -4.84 13.29
C GLY A 188 6.19 -5.60 11.97
N SER A 189 6.17 -4.95 10.81
CA SER A 189 6.11 -5.66 9.52
C SER A 189 7.46 -5.83 8.82
N GLY A 190 8.57 -5.65 9.52
CA GLY A 190 9.90 -5.83 8.93
C GLY A 190 10.34 -4.69 8.00
N ILE A 191 9.64 -3.55 8.05
CA ILE A 191 9.88 -2.38 7.17
C ILE A 191 11.05 -1.54 7.70
N ALA A 192 11.02 -1.18 8.99
CA ALA A 192 12.08 -0.38 9.62
C ALA A 192 13.11 -1.24 10.35
N ILE A 193 12.66 -2.29 11.02
CA ILE A 193 13.49 -3.22 11.78
C ILE A 193 13.26 -4.61 11.21
N PRO A 194 14.29 -5.34 10.72
CA PRO A 194 14.09 -6.70 10.23
C PRO A 194 13.54 -7.60 11.33
N THR A 195 12.56 -8.43 11.00
CA THR A 195 11.86 -9.30 11.95
C THR A 195 12.79 -10.34 12.58
N GLU A 196 13.90 -10.64 11.91
CA GLU A 196 14.95 -11.56 12.36
C GLU A 196 15.73 -11.03 13.57
N VAL A 197 15.75 -9.71 13.79
CA VAL A 197 16.47 -9.06 14.90
C VAL A 197 15.56 -8.91 16.13
N LEU A 198 14.27 -9.24 16.01
CA LEU A 198 13.30 -9.12 17.09
C LEU A 198 13.28 -10.41 17.95
N PRO A 199 13.08 -10.31 19.28
CA PRO A 199 12.89 -11.47 20.15
C PRO A 199 11.74 -12.36 19.64
N ASP A 200 11.86 -13.68 19.76
CA ASP A 200 10.92 -14.67 19.18
C ASP A 200 9.43 -14.38 19.44
N ARG A 201 9.11 -13.88 20.65
CA ARG A 201 7.75 -13.49 21.05
C ARG A 201 7.22 -12.31 20.24
N LEU A 202 8.07 -11.31 20.01
CA LEU A 202 7.72 -10.14 19.19
C LEU A 202 7.70 -10.51 17.71
N ALA A 203 8.63 -11.32 17.23
CA ALA A 203 8.64 -11.81 15.85
C ALA A 203 7.33 -12.54 15.51
N SER A 204 6.83 -13.40 16.40
CA SER A 204 5.56 -14.13 16.21
C SER A 204 4.34 -13.20 16.06
N VAL A 205 4.28 -12.12 16.86
CA VAL A 205 3.21 -11.10 16.76
C VAL A 205 3.39 -10.26 15.49
N CYS A 206 4.63 -9.94 15.16
CA CYS A 206 5.00 -9.19 13.99
C CYS A 206 4.64 -9.94 12.70
N GLU A 207 4.77 -11.26 12.67
CA GLU A 207 4.35 -12.09 11.54
C GLU A 207 2.84 -12.08 11.28
N LEU A 208 2.03 -11.82 12.31
CA LEU A 208 0.57 -11.77 12.22
C LEU A 208 0.03 -10.41 11.76
N LEU A 209 0.88 -9.37 11.73
CA LEU A 209 0.46 -8.04 11.27
C LEU A 209 0.04 -8.08 9.80
N PRO A 210 -0.94 -7.24 9.40
CA PRO A 210 -1.55 -7.31 8.08
C PRO A 210 -0.54 -7.15 6.93
N LEU A 211 0.43 -6.26 7.05
CA LEU A 211 1.41 -5.97 5.99
C LEU A 211 2.58 -6.97 5.94
N SER A 212 2.84 -7.72 7.01
CA SER A 212 4.00 -8.61 7.13
C SER A 212 4.00 -9.75 6.09
N PRO A 213 2.88 -10.45 5.82
CA PRO A 213 2.84 -11.49 4.79
C PRO A 213 3.15 -10.96 3.38
N ALA A 214 2.64 -9.78 3.03
CA ALA A 214 2.91 -9.16 1.72
C ALA A 214 4.40 -8.83 1.56
N ILE A 215 5.02 -8.33 2.63
CA ILE A 215 6.43 -7.97 2.68
C ILE A 215 7.31 -9.23 2.61
N ARG A 216 6.92 -10.32 3.29
CA ARG A 216 7.59 -11.64 3.20
C ARG A 216 7.57 -12.17 1.77
N LEU A 217 6.45 -12.08 1.06
CA LEU A 217 6.33 -12.51 -0.35
C LEU A 217 7.25 -11.70 -1.28
N VAL A 218 7.35 -10.39 -1.07
CA VAL A 218 8.25 -9.52 -1.85
C VAL A 218 9.71 -9.89 -1.60
N ARG A 219 10.09 -10.10 -0.33
CA ARG A 219 11.44 -10.55 0.05
C ARG A 219 11.75 -11.93 -0.56
N ALA A 220 10.80 -12.86 -0.50
CA ALA A 220 10.90 -14.21 -1.06
C ALA A 220 11.18 -14.19 -2.57
N GLY A 221 10.59 -13.25 -3.31
CA GLY A 221 10.82 -13.11 -4.74
C GLY A 221 12.26 -12.75 -5.11
N TRP A 222 13.00 -12.10 -4.20
CA TRP A 222 14.41 -11.76 -4.39
C TRP A 222 15.36 -12.83 -3.86
N THR A 223 15.07 -13.40 -2.67
CA THR A 223 15.93 -14.42 -2.07
C THR A 223 15.76 -15.78 -2.76
N GLY A 224 14.56 -16.05 -3.29
CA GLY A 224 14.15 -17.36 -3.80
C GLY A 224 13.93 -18.40 -2.71
N GLN A 225 13.87 -17.98 -1.44
CA GLN A 225 13.87 -18.86 -0.27
C GLN A 225 12.52 -18.83 0.45
N LEU A 226 11.49 -19.42 -0.16
CA LEU A 226 10.25 -19.75 0.53
C LEU A 226 9.73 -21.10 0.04
N SER A 227 9.28 -21.93 0.95
CA SER A 227 8.54 -23.14 0.61
C SER A 227 7.14 -22.78 0.09
N THR A 228 6.55 -23.65 -0.73
CA THR A 228 5.18 -23.47 -1.23
C THR A 228 4.16 -23.33 -0.10
N TYR A 229 4.39 -24.01 1.02
CA TYR A 229 3.54 -23.92 2.22
C TYR A 229 3.57 -22.52 2.85
N GLU A 230 4.74 -21.90 2.96
CA GLU A 230 4.88 -20.54 3.50
C GLU A 230 4.28 -19.49 2.57
N VAL A 231 4.38 -19.70 1.24
CA VAL A 231 3.72 -18.83 0.25
C VAL A 231 2.20 -18.89 0.42
N LEU A 232 1.65 -20.11 0.53
CA LEU A 232 0.23 -20.33 0.76
C LEU A 232 -0.23 -19.70 2.08
N GLY A 233 0.54 -19.87 3.16
CA GLY A 233 0.27 -19.26 4.45
C GLY A 233 0.26 -17.72 4.37
N ALA A 234 1.24 -17.12 3.71
CA ALA A 234 1.31 -15.67 3.55
C ALA A 234 0.15 -15.10 2.73
N VAL A 235 -0.22 -15.77 1.63
CA VAL A 235 -1.37 -15.39 0.80
C VAL A 235 -2.67 -15.56 1.58
N ALA A 236 -2.86 -16.67 2.29
CA ALA A 236 -4.05 -16.92 3.09
C ALA A 236 -4.22 -15.88 4.20
N THR A 237 -3.15 -15.53 4.93
CA THR A 237 -3.17 -14.50 5.97
C THR A 237 -3.48 -13.12 5.40
N THR A 238 -2.88 -12.76 4.24
CA THR A 238 -3.19 -11.50 3.55
C THR A 238 -4.65 -11.44 3.12
N LEU A 239 -5.17 -12.53 2.57
CA LEU A 239 -6.57 -12.64 2.16
C LEU A 239 -7.51 -12.56 3.36
N ALA A 240 -7.20 -13.23 4.47
CA ALA A 240 -7.97 -13.16 5.70
C ALA A 240 -8.06 -11.73 6.22
N TRP A 241 -6.94 -11.01 6.30
CA TRP A 241 -6.93 -9.60 6.69
C TRP A 241 -7.68 -8.70 5.71
N THR A 242 -7.58 -8.97 4.40
CA THR A 242 -8.32 -8.23 3.38
C THR A 242 -9.83 -8.43 3.55
N VAL A 243 -10.27 -9.67 3.79
CA VAL A 243 -11.68 -9.99 4.04
C VAL A 243 -12.18 -9.31 5.31
N VAL A 244 -11.40 -9.34 6.39
CA VAL A 244 -11.73 -8.65 7.66
C VAL A 244 -11.86 -7.15 7.44
N ALA A 245 -10.91 -6.54 6.72
CA ALA A 245 -10.94 -5.11 6.43
C ALA A 245 -12.14 -4.74 5.55
N VAL A 246 -12.43 -5.49 4.48
CA VAL A 246 -13.60 -5.28 3.61
C VAL A 246 -14.91 -5.44 4.38
N PHE A 247 -15.00 -6.46 5.25
CA PHE A 247 -16.17 -6.66 6.10
C PHE A 247 -16.37 -5.49 7.08
N ALA A 248 -15.28 -5.05 7.73
CA ALA A 248 -15.29 -3.90 8.63
C ALA A 248 -15.70 -2.60 7.91
N VAL A 249 -15.20 -2.37 6.69
CA VAL A 249 -15.62 -1.26 5.82
C VAL A 249 -17.11 -1.36 5.54
N ARG A 250 -17.63 -2.52 5.09
CA ARG A 250 -19.07 -2.69 4.84
C ARG A 250 -19.93 -2.41 6.07
N ARG A 251 -19.42 -2.73 7.27
CA ARG A 251 -20.16 -2.56 8.53
C ARG A 251 -20.10 -1.13 9.08
N TRP A 252 -18.98 -0.43 8.92
CA TRP A 252 -18.71 0.84 9.59
C TRP A 252 -18.60 2.07 8.67
N PHE A 253 -18.52 1.87 7.35
CA PHE A 253 -18.43 2.96 6.39
C PHE A 253 -19.74 3.74 6.35
N ARG A 254 -19.74 4.89 7.05
CA ARG A 254 -20.86 5.83 7.06
C ARG A 254 -20.66 6.88 5.98
N TRP A 255 -21.57 6.89 5.02
CA TRP A 255 -21.55 7.78 3.84
C TRP A 255 -21.82 9.26 4.16
N GLU A 256 -22.28 9.57 5.37
CA GLU A 256 -22.54 10.94 5.82
C GLU A 256 -21.28 11.59 6.42
N PRO A 257 -21.05 12.89 6.22
CA PRO A 257 -20.03 13.63 6.97
C PRO A 257 -20.31 13.50 8.47
N ARG A 258 -19.31 13.07 9.24
CA ARG A 258 -19.40 13.12 10.71
C ARG A 258 -19.11 14.58 11.10
N ARG A 259 -20.16 15.31 11.49
CA ARG A 259 -20.01 16.66 12.08
C ARG A 259 -19.27 16.59 13.41
#